data_AF-A0A536FI04-F1
#
_entry.id   AF-A0A536FI04-F1
#
_cell.length_a   1.000
_cell.length_b   1.000
_cell.length_c   1.000
_cell.angle_alpha   90.00
_cell.angle_beta   90.00
_cell.angle_gamma   90.00
#
_symmetry.space_group_name_H-M   'P 1'
#
loop_
_entity.id
_entity.type
_entity.pdbx_description
1 polymer ?
#
loop_
_entity_poly.entity_id
_entity_poly.type
_entity_poly.pdbx_seq_one_letter_code
_entity_poly.pdbx_strand_id
1 'polypeptide(L)'
;MRPFAILFGVLCGAALLGGVADAHANYVRSTPAADARLIKPPTEIRVEFSEAPDPKGSAIEVLDASGKRHDTGPVAASGDPNGLRVSLQPIGDGGYVVAWTASSAVDGHVTKGAFAFVVGSGALPQVPDVPDASPPPTPLEIAGRSLSYA
;
A
#
# COMPACT_ATOMS: atom_id res chain seq x y z
N MET A 1 -8.21 17.21 69.58
CA MET A 1 -8.57 18.35 68.72
C MET A 1 -8.36 17.91 67.27
N ARG A 2 -9.36 18.12 66.42
CA ARG A 2 -9.52 17.61 65.03
C ARG A 2 -8.70 18.49 64.04
N PRO A 3 -8.76 18.26 62.71
CA PRO A 3 -8.09 17.24 61.89
C PRO A 3 -7.34 17.90 60.68
N PHE A 4 -6.57 17.16 59.89
CA PHE A 4 -6.39 17.53 58.47
C PHE A 4 -6.20 16.30 57.59
N ALA A 5 -7.01 16.24 56.54
CA ALA A 5 -6.92 15.29 55.43
C ALA A 5 -5.57 15.48 54.69
N ILE A 6 -5.11 14.54 53.88
CA ILE A 6 -5.43 14.51 52.45
C ILE A 6 -5.17 13.10 51.91
N LEU A 7 -6.17 12.60 51.21
CA LEU A 7 -6.21 11.43 50.35
C LEU A 7 -5.57 11.82 49.00
N PHE A 8 -4.48 11.19 48.54
CA PHE A 8 -4.03 11.13 47.11
C PHE A 8 -2.73 10.29 47.07
N GLY A 9 -2.54 9.26 46.24
CA GLY A 9 -3.39 8.67 45.23
C GLY A 9 -3.03 7.19 45.05
N VAL A 10 -4.04 6.40 44.73
CA VAL A 10 -3.88 5.08 44.13
C VAL A 10 -3.42 5.31 42.71
N LEU A 11 -2.14 5.05 42.41
CA LEU A 11 -1.68 4.99 41.02
C LEU A 11 -2.07 3.62 40.44
N CYS A 12 -3.34 3.52 40.04
CA CYS A 12 -3.83 2.42 39.22
C CYS A 12 -3.30 2.59 37.78
N GLY A 13 -2.60 1.57 37.31
CA GLY A 13 -2.85 0.93 36.01
C GLY A 13 -2.74 1.77 34.74
N ALA A 14 -1.68 1.53 33.98
CA ALA A 14 -1.81 0.88 32.68
C ALA A 14 -0.39 0.60 32.16
N ALA A 15 0.03 -0.67 32.23
CA ALA A 15 1.08 -1.13 31.33
C ALA A 15 0.52 -0.94 29.92
N LEU A 16 1.05 0.05 29.20
CA LEU A 16 0.82 0.21 27.77
C LEU A 16 1.38 -1.03 27.10
N LEU A 17 0.52 -2.04 26.94
CA LEU A 17 0.66 -3.08 25.93
C LEU A 17 0.58 -2.34 24.60
N GLY A 18 1.69 -1.74 24.18
CA GLY A 18 1.86 -1.18 22.85
C GLY A 18 1.79 -2.34 21.87
N GLY A 19 0.57 -2.66 21.43
CA GLY A 19 0.40 -3.38 20.18
C GLY A 19 1.15 -2.58 19.13
N VAL A 20 1.99 -3.25 18.34
CA VAL A 20 2.62 -2.65 17.18
C VAL A 20 1.46 -2.19 16.30
N ALA A 21 1.11 -0.91 16.37
CA ALA A 21 0.15 -0.33 15.45
C ALA A 21 0.86 -0.38 14.11
N ASP A 22 0.33 -1.19 13.20
CA ASP A 22 0.85 -1.30 11.85
C ASP A 22 0.56 0.04 11.15
N ALA A 23 1.51 0.96 11.26
CA ALA A 23 1.38 2.37 10.91
C ALA A 23 1.74 2.64 9.45
N HIS A 24 1.81 1.60 8.62
CA HIS A 24 2.29 1.70 7.25
C HIS A 24 1.17 1.37 6.26
N ALA A 25 1.26 1.93 5.06
CA ALA A 25 0.36 1.62 3.96
C ALA A 25 0.67 0.21 3.38
N ASN A 26 0.34 -0.84 4.13
CA ASN A 26 0.55 -2.23 3.71
C ASN A 26 -0.59 -2.72 2.82
N TYR A 27 -0.28 -3.63 1.91
CA TYR A 27 -1.27 -4.24 1.03
C TYR A 27 -2.32 -5.01 1.83
N VAL A 28 -3.61 -4.75 1.55
CA VAL A 28 -4.75 -5.45 2.13
C VAL A 28 -5.41 -6.36 1.09
N ARG A 29 -5.74 -5.79 -0.08
CA ARG A 29 -6.36 -6.53 -1.19
C ARG A 29 -6.23 -5.76 -2.51
N SER A 30 -6.57 -6.43 -3.61
CA SER A 30 -6.65 -5.82 -4.93
C SER A 30 -7.88 -6.25 -5.69
N THR A 31 -8.19 -5.47 -6.74
CA THR A 31 -9.12 -5.84 -7.80
C THR A 31 -8.41 -5.61 -9.14
N PRO A 32 -8.20 -6.66 -9.96
CA PRO A 32 -8.44 -8.08 -9.70
C PRO A 32 -7.71 -8.58 -8.45
N ALA A 33 -8.28 -9.56 -7.76
CA ALA A 33 -7.64 -10.17 -6.59
C ALA A 33 -6.32 -10.86 -6.97
N ALA A 34 -5.40 -10.98 -6.01
CA ALA A 34 -4.22 -11.81 -6.15
C ALA A 34 -4.61 -13.23 -6.59
N ASP A 35 -3.85 -13.77 -7.54
CA ASP A 35 -4.01 -15.08 -8.16
C ASP A 35 -5.34 -15.29 -8.91
N ALA A 36 -6.11 -14.21 -9.14
CA ALA A 36 -7.38 -14.31 -9.85
C ALA A 36 -7.20 -14.75 -11.30
N ARG A 37 -8.13 -15.59 -11.76
CA ARG A 37 -8.32 -15.92 -13.19
C ARG A 37 -9.59 -15.26 -13.70
N LEU A 38 -9.43 -14.38 -14.67
CA LEU A 38 -10.49 -13.56 -15.24
C LEU A 38 -10.91 -14.12 -16.59
N ILE A 39 -12.22 -14.09 -16.85
CA ILE A 39 -12.79 -14.42 -18.18
C ILE A 39 -12.62 -13.23 -19.13
N LYS A 40 -12.63 -12.00 -18.60
CA LYS A 40 -12.53 -10.77 -19.38
C LYS A 40 -11.41 -9.88 -18.84
N PRO A 41 -10.70 -9.15 -19.72
CA PRO A 41 -9.71 -8.15 -19.31
C PRO A 41 -10.34 -7.08 -18.40
N PRO A 42 -9.68 -6.70 -17.29
CA PRO A 42 -10.05 -5.51 -16.52
C PRO A 42 -9.64 -4.24 -17.27
N THR A 43 -10.28 -3.13 -16.96
CA THR A 43 -9.93 -1.79 -17.50
C THR A 43 -9.04 -0.98 -16.56
N GLU A 44 -8.92 -1.41 -15.30
CA GLU A 44 -8.09 -0.79 -14.28
C GLU A 44 -7.66 -1.82 -13.25
N ILE A 45 -6.59 -1.50 -12.52
CA ILE A 45 -6.21 -2.18 -11.28
C ILE A 45 -6.53 -1.26 -10.11
N ARG A 46 -7.10 -1.83 -9.06
CA ARG A 46 -7.31 -1.18 -7.76
C ARG A 46 -6.50 -1.93 -6.71
N VAL A 47 -5.81 -1.20 -5.83
CA VAL A 47 -5.09 -1.77 -4.68
C VAL A 47 -5.52 -1.00 -3.44
N GLU A 48 -5.90 -1.75 -2.40
CA GLU A 48 -6.29 -1.21 -1.11
C GLU A 48 -5.22 -1.50 -0.06
N PHE A 49 -5.01 -0.52 0.80
CA PHE A 49 -3.99 -0.52 1.83
C PHE A 49 -4.58 -0.40 3.24
N SER A 50 -3.79 -0.72 4.26
CA SER A 50 -4.18 -0.56 5.67
C SER A 50 -4.30 0.89 6.10
N GLU A 51 -3.61 1.79 5.40
CA GLU A 51 -3.61 3.24 5.64
C GLU A 51 -3.67 4.02 4.33
N ALA A 52 -4.10 5.28 4.38
CA ALA A 52 -4.19 6.17 3.23
C ALA A 52 -2.80 6.40 2.59
N PRO A 53 -2.62 6.03 1.31
CA PRO A 53 -1.39 6.33 0.58
C PRO A 53 -1.43 7.73 -0.06
N ASP A 54 -0.26 8.37 -0.21
CA ASP A 54 -0.05 9.56 -1.04
C ASP A 54 0.15 9.13 -2.51
N PRO A 55 -0.79 9.43 -3.43
CA PRO A 55 -0.65 9.07 -4.84
C PRO A 55 0.60 9.64 -5.50
N LYS A 56 1.13 10.78 -5.05
CA LYS A 56 2.33 11.41 -5.64
C LYS A 56 3.61 10.67 -5.29
N GLY A 57 3.63 9.96 -4.16
CA GLY A 57 4.74 9.12 -3.71
C GLY A 57 4.56 7.63 -4.02
N SER A 58 3.54 7.26 -4.79
CA SER A 58 3.14 5.87 -5.01
C SER A 58 3.15 5.50 -6.50
N ALA A 59 3.13 4.20 -6.80
CA ALA A 59 3.11 3.67 -8.16
C ALA A 59 2.39 2.32 -8.22
N ILE A 60 1.77 2.03 -9.37
CA ILE A 60 1.28 0.71 -9.75
C ILE A 60 1.71 0.46 -11.20
N GLU A 61 2.44 -0.62 -11.44
CA GLU A 61 2.90 -1.04 -12.77
C GLU A 61 2.34 -2.41 -13.11
N VAL A 62 1.89 -2.59 -14.35
CA VAL A 62 1.28 -3.85 -14.80
C VAL A 62 2.06 -4.43 -15.95
N LEU A 63 2.71 -5.56 -15.70
CA LEU A 63 3.69 -6.18 -16.58
C LEU A 63 3.16 -7.51 -17.10
N ASP A 64 3.34 -7.79 -18.39
CA ASP A 64 3.14 -9.13 -18.94
C ASP A 64 4.41 -10.01 -18.77
N ALA A 65 4.32 -11.27 -19.21
CA ALA A 65 5.43 -12.22 -19.14
C ALA A 65 6.70 -11.81 -19.93
N SER A 66 6.60 -10.85 -20.86
CA SER A 66 7.75 -10.28 -21.59
C SER A 66 8.37 -9.08 -20.87
N GLY A 67 7.79 -8.64 -19.76
CA GLY A 67 8.17 -7.42 -19.05
C GLY A 67 7.61 -6.14 -19.67
N LYS A 68 6.66 -6.25 -20.61
CA LYS A 68 6.03 -5.08 -21.23
C LYS A 68 4.96 -4.50 -20.28
N ARG A 69 4.99 -3.18 -20.10
CA ARG A 69 3.99 -2.42 -19.32
C ARG A 69 2.67 -2.24 -20.05
N HIS A 70 1.57 -2.30 -19.29
CA HIS A 70 0.19 -2.14 -19.75
C HIS A 70 -0.64 -1.14 -18.96
N ASP A 71 -0.11 -0.61 -17.87
CA ASP A 71 -0.70 0.53 -17.17
C ASP A 71 -0.60 1.82 -17.99
N THR A 72 -1.55 2.73 -17.78
CA THR A 72 -1.65 4.01 -18.50
C THR A 72 -1.84 5.16 -17.53
N GLY A 73 -0.99 6.19 -17.67
CA GLY A 73 -1.07 7.39 -16.86
C GLY A 73 -0.52 7.20 -15.43
N PRO A 74 -0.58 8.26 -14.60
CA PRO A 74 -0.14 8.18 -13.22
C PRO A 74 -1.13 7.38 -12.37
N VAL A 75 -0.65 6.84 -11.25
CA VAL A 75 -1.52 6.30 -10.20
C VAL A 75 -2.41 7.40 -9.63
N ALA A 76 -3.65 7.06 -9.28
CA ALA A 76 -4.61 7.99 -8.70
C ALA A 76 -5.30 7.39 -7.48
N ALA A 77 -5.92 8.25 -6.67
CA ALA A 77 -6.86 7.78 -5.65
C ALA A 77 -8.02 7.01 -6.32
N SER A 78 -8.40 5.92 -5.68
CA SER A 78 -9.42 5.00 -6.21
C SER A 78 -10.86 5.45 -5.97
N GLY A 79 -11.05 6.44 -5.09
CA GLY A 79 -12.34 6.81 -4.49
C GLY A 79 -12.48 6.30 -3.05
N ASP A 80 -11.82 5.18 -2.73
CA ASP A 80 -11.69 4.68 -1.37
C ASP A 80 -10.54 5.41 -0.64
N PRO A 81 -10.70 5.76 0.66
CA PRO A 81 -9.69 6.52 1.41
C PRO A 81 -8.30 5.87 1.44
N ASN A 82 -8.25 4.54 1.42
CA ASN A 82 -7.01 3.76 1.48
C ASN A 82 -6.71 3.06 0.16
N GLY A 83 -7.25 3.53 -0.96
CA GLY A 83 -7.13 2.82 -2.24
C GLY A 83 -6.45 3.66 -3.32
N LEU A 84 -5.54 3.02 -4.04
CA LEU A 84 -4.98 3.52 -5.30
C LEU A 84 -5.52 2.75 -6.49
N ARG A 85 -5.45 3.38 -7.66
CA ARG A 85 -5.79 2.75 -8.93
C ARG A 85 -4.91 3.23 -10.08
N VAL A 86 -4.81 2.39 -11.10
CA VAL A 86 -4.23 2.76 -12.40
C VAL A 86 -5.08 2.17 -13.53
N SER A 87 -5.27 2.94 -14.60
CA SER A 87 -5.98 2.47 -15.79
C SER A 87 -5.09 1.57 -16.64
N LEU A 88 -5.70 0.69 -17.43
CA LEU A 88 -5.02 -0.20 -18.35
C LEU A 88 -5.33 0.16 -19.79
N GLN A 89 -4.34 0.00 -20.67
CA GLN A 89 -4.63 -0.17 -22.09
C GLN A 89 -5.36 -1.52 -22.31
N PRO A 90 -6.04 -1.72 -23.46
CA PRO A 90 -6.62 -3.03 -23.77
C PRO A 90 -5.56 -4.14 -23.71
N ILE A 91 -5.77 -5.12 -22.84
CA ILE A 91 -4.91 -6.30 -22.68
C ILE A 91 -5.62 -7.57 -23.16
N GLY A 92 -4.84 -8.58 -23.53
CA GLY A 92 -5.34 -9.87 -24.03
C GLY A 92 -5.26 -10.98 -22.99
N ASP A 93 -5.40 -12.22 -23.46
CA ASP A 93 -5.17 -13.41 -22.65
C ASP A 93 -3.69 -13.50 -22.27
N GLY A 94 -3.43 -13.83 -21.01
CA GLY A 94 -2.07 -13.89 -20.49
C GLY A 94 -2.00 -13.76 -18.97
N GLY A 95 -0.81 -14.03 -18.44
CA GLY A 95 -0.46 -13.75 -17.07
C GLY A 95 0.11 -12.34 -16.92
N TYR A 96 -0.29 -11.66 -15.86
CA TYR A 96 0.12 -10.29 -15.56
C TYR A 96 0.61 -10.20 -14.12
N VAL A 97 1.72 -9.50 -13.92
CA VAL A 97 2.24 -9.12 -12.60
C VAL A 97 1.91 -7.66 -12.37
N VAL A 98 1.34 -7.36 -11.21
CA VAL A 98 1.13 -6.00 -10.72
C VAL A 98 2.17 -5.73 -9.65
N ALA A 99 3.12 -4.86 -9.94
CA ALA A 99 4.06 -4.34 -8.96
C ALA A 99 3.53 -3.02 -8.40
N TRP A 100 3.67 -2.80 -7.11
CA TRP A 100 3.19 -1.58 -6.46
C TRP A 100 4.20 -1.04 -5.44
N THR A 101 4.16 0.27 -5.28
CA THR A 101 4.86 1.03 -4.24
C THR A 101 3.85 1.98 -3.61
N ALA A 102 3.74 2.00 -2.29
CA ALA A 102 2.85 2.90 -1.57
C ALA A 102 3.64 3.73 -0.57
N SER A 103 3.54 5.06 -0.69
CA SER A 103 4.00 5.99 0.33
C SER A 103 2.81 6.31 1.23
N SER A 104 2.88 6.03 2.53
CA SER A 104 1.83 6.45 3.46
C SER A 104 1.72 7.99 3.45
N ALA A 105 0.48 8.50 3.41
CA ALA A 105 0.20 9.91 3.57
C ALA A 105 0.29 10.38 5.03
N VAL A 106 0.38 9.46 5.99
CA VAL A 106 0.40 9.74 7.43
C VAL A 106 1.83 9.86 7.94
N ASP A 107 2.70 8.92 7.58
CA ASP A 107 4.07 8.85 8.12
C ASP A 107 5.18 8.92 7.04
N GLY A 108 4.81 8.87 5.76
CA GLY A 108 5.74 8.94 4.65
C GLY A 108 6.52 7.64 4.37
N HIS A 109 6.31 6.58 5.14
CA HIS A 109 6.96 5.28 4.91
C HIS A 109 6.58 4.71 3.56
N VAL A 110 7.57 4.09 2.90
CA VAL A 110 7.40 3.46 1.59
C VAL A 110 7.40 1.95 1.75
N THR A 111 6.27 1.34 1.42
CA THR A 111 6.07 -0.10 1.30
C THR A 111 6.03 -0.47 -0.18
N LYS A 112 6.33 -1.74 -0.49
CA LYS A 112 6.33 -2.25 -1.86
C LYS A 112 5.91 -3.71 -1.87
N GLY A 113 5.43 -4.16 -3.00
CA GLY A 113 5.12 -5.57 -3.19
C GLY A 113 4.63 -5.84 -4.60
N ALA A 114 4.17 -7.06 -4.82
CA ALA A 114 3.58 -7.46 -6.08
C ALA A 114 2.53 -8.54 -5.87
N PHE A 115 1.63 -8.67 -6.83
CA PHE A 115 0.71 -9.80 -6.96
C PHE A 115 0.53 -10.14 -8.44
N ALA A 116 -0.08 -11.28 -8.75
CA ALA A 116 -0.35 -11.67 -10.13
C ALA A 116 -1.84 -11.92 -10.37
N PHE A 117 -2.25 -11.82 -11.63
CA PHE A 117 -3.55 -12.29 -12.11
C PHE A 117 -3.41 -12.87 -13.52
N VAL A 118 -4.43 -13.56 -14.00
CA VAL A 118 -4.49 -14.14 -15.34
C VAL A 118 -5.77 -13.74 -16.04
N VAL A 119 -5.67 -13.42 -17.33
CA VAL A 119 -6.82 -13.34 -18.24
C VAL A 119 -6.85 -14.59 -19.13
N GLY A 120 -8.02 -15.20 -19.24
CA GLY A 120 -8.23 -16.38 -20.08
C GLY A 120 -7.49 -17.63 -19.56
N SER A 121 -6.89 -18.38 -20.49
CA SER A 121 -6.24 -19.68 -20.22
C SER A 121 -4.73 -19.61 -19.99
N GLY A 122 -4.17 -18.40 -19.77
CA GLY A 122 -2.74 -18.22 -19.51
C GLY A 122 -2.24 -18.91 -18.23
N ALA A 123 -0.92 -19.02 -18.09
CA ALA A 123 -0.27 -19.45 -16.86
C ALA A 123 -0.26 -18.29 -15.83
N LEU A 124 -0.44 -18.61 -14.55
CA LEU A 124 -0.27 -17.65 -13.47
C LEU A 124 1.22 -17.38 -13.25
N PRO A 125 1.69 -16.13 -13.42
CA PRO A 125 3.07 -15.78 -13.14
C PRO A 125 3.46 -16.09 -11.70
N GLN A 126 4.71 -16.49 -11.49
CA GLN A 126 5.27 -16.55 -10.14
C GLN A 126 5.67 -15.13 -9.72
N VAL A 127 5.19 -14.69 -8.57
CA VAL A 127 5.56 -13.40 -8.00
C VAL A 127 6.85 -13.60 -7.20
N PRO A 128 7.94 -12.87 -7.50
CA PRO A 128 9.15 -12.93 -6.69
C PRO A 128 8.86 -12.52 -5.25
N ASP A 129 9.55 -13.14 -4.29
CA ASP A 129 9.47 -12.75 -2.89
C ASP A 129 10.13 -11.36 -2.73
N VAL A 130 9.32 -10.32 -2.54
CA VAL A 130 9.79 -8.94 -2.36
C VAL A 130 9.72 -8.63 -0.87
N PRO A 131 10.82 -8.26 -0.21
CA PRO A 131 10.78 -7.88 1.21
C PRO A 131 9.81 -6.73 1.44
N ASP A 132 8.90 -6.91 2.39
CA ASP A 132 7.73 -6.05 2.67
C ASP A 132 8.06 -4.58 3.00
N ALA A 133 9.27 -4.31 3.50
CA ALA A 133 9.63 -2.99 4.04
C ALA A 133 10.97 -2.47 3.51
N SER A 134 10.96 -1.21 3.08
CA SER A 134 12.17 -0.38 3.08
C SER A 134 12.36 0.17 4.49
N PRO A 135 13.60 0.42 4.96
CA PRO A 135 13.83 1.05 6.26
C PRO A 135 13.12 2.42 6.34
N PRO A 136 12.76 2.86 7.57
CA PRO A 136 12.08 4.14 7.79
C PRO A 136 12.80 5.31 7.10
N PRO A 137 12.07 6.28 6.49
CA PRO A 137 12.71 7.45 5.94
C PRO A 137 13.42 8.21 7.05
N THR A 138 14.63 8.68 6.76
CA THR A 138 15.40 9.44 7.74
C THR A 138 14.82 10.84 7.91
N PRO A 139 15.00 11.50 9.08
CA PRO A 139 14.57 12.90 9.27
C PRO A 139 15.11 13.87 8.22
N LEU A 140 16.28 13.57 7.64
CA LEU A 140 16.90 14.37 6.58
C LEU A 140 16.16 14.23 5.23
N GLU A 141 15.63 13.05 4.93
CA GLU A 141 14.80 12.81 3.73
C GLU A 141 13.42 13.48 3.86
N ILE A 142 12.84 13.47 5.06
CA ILE A 142 11.59 14.19 5.35
C ILE A 142 11.77 15.70 5.14
N ALA A 143 12.87 16.28 5.65
CA ALA A 143 13.19 17.69 5.47
C ALA A 143 13.53 18.07 4.02
N GLY A 144 14.10 17.16 3.22
CA GLY A 144 14.33 17.37 1.79
C GLY A 144 13.04 17.38 0.96
N ARG A 145 12.07 16.54 1.33
CA ARG A 145 10.79 16.40 0.61
C ARG A 145 9.89 17.64 0.78
N SER A 146 9.97 18.36 1.90
CA SER A 146 9.23 19.62 2.10
C SER A 146 9.72 20.78 1.23
N LEU A 147 11.00 20.75 0.79
CA LEU A 147 11.56 21.75 -0.12
C LEU A 147 11.16 21.52 -1.59
N SER A 148 10.78 20.29 -1.96
CA SER A 148 10.31 19.98 -3.32
C SER A 148 8.83 20.32 -3.55
N TYR A 149 8.12 20.79 -2.51
CA TYR A 149 6.73 21.22 -2.56
C TYR A 149 6.53 22.74 -2.46
N ALA A 150 7.61 23.53 -2.48
CA ALA A 150 7.59 25.00 -2.45
C ALA A 150 7.80 25.61 -3.85
#